data_AF-A0A0R3QMC0-F1
#
_entry.id   AF-A0A0R3QMC0-F1
#
_cell.length_a   1.000
_cell.length_b   1.000
_cell.length_c   1.000
_cell.angle_alpha   90.00
_cell.angle_beta   90.00
_cell.angle_gamma   90.00
#
_symmetry.space_group_name_H-M   'P 1'
#
loop_
_entity.id
_entity.type
_entity.pdbx_description
1 polymer ?
#
loop_
_entity_poly.entity_id
_entity_poly.type
_entity_poly.pdbx_seq_one_letter_code
_entity_poly.pdbx_strand_id
1 'polypeptide(L)'
;LASGTGNIIYNGSYYYHRHSSSMLVKYDLESTDEAQMDLGDMSYLDCSRKPDHTFEVDCNETERDIWLYNRPHNYVDYSADENGLWAAYVRSGMQHITVSKIEPDMHVVQTWDIYELNATSVAETFIMCGILYGLKSVTDRDTVVNFAYDLFRNETIDVNVKWYNPYGGMTMLHYNPVDGRLYFFDSKRLLSVNVRVEGQTDQFTFSDSD
;
A
#
# COMPACT_ATOMS: atom_id res chain seq x y z
N LEU A 1 -1.98 -14.43 -12.54
CA LEU A 1 -2.07 -14.68 -11.08
C LEU A 1 -1.66 -13.41 -10.36
N ALA A 2 -2.48 -12.93 -9.43
CA ALA A 2 -2.13 -11.80 -8.58
C ALA A 2 -1.13 -12.22 -7.51
N SER A 3 -0.21 -11.33 -7.16
CA SER A 3 0.76 -11.50 -6.06
C SER A 3 0.54 -10.49 -4.95
N GLY A 4 0.97 -10.83 -3.74
CA GLY A 4 0.86 -9.96 -2.57
C GLY A 4 -0.57 -9.69 -2.10
N THR A 5 -0.70 -8.75 -1.16
CA THR A 5 -1.97 -8.32 -0.54
C THR A 5 -2.34 -6.88 -0.85
N GLY A 6 -1.45 -6.10 -1.46
CA GLY A 6 -1.69 -4.68 -1.76
C GLY A 6 -2.51 -4.44 -3.02
N ASN A 7 -3.49 -5.29 -3.34
CA ASN A 7 -4.37 -5.10 -4.50
C ASN A 7 -5.54 -4.17 -4.16
N ILE A 8 -6.17 -3.55 -5.16
CA ILE A 8 -7.24 -2.58 -4.92
C ILE A 8 -8.34 -2.64 -5.98
N ILE A 9 -9.57 -2.32 -5.59
CA ILE A 9 -10.66 -2.02 -6.52
C ILE A 9 -10.82 -0.50 -6.57
N TYR A 10 -10.72 0.07 -7.76
CA TYR A 10 -10.87 1.49 -8.00
C TYR A 10 -11.69 1.72 -9.27
N ASN A 11 -12.74 2.54 -9.17
CA ASN A 11 -13.63 2.89 -10.28
C ASN A 11 -14.12 1.69 -11.12
N GLY A 12 -14.58 0.61 -10.46
CA GLY A 12 -15.10 -0.58 -11.13
C GLY A 12 -14.05 -1.54 -11.72
N SER A 13 -12.76 -1.21 -11.58
CA SER A 13 -11.66 -2.06 -12.03
C SER A 13 -10.84 -2.60 -10.86
N TYR A 14 -10.36 -3.83 -10.99
CA TYR A 14 -9.43 -4.48 -10.07
C TYR A 14 -7.99 -4.28 -10.55
N TYR A 15 -7.16 -3.69 -9.69
CA TYR A 15 -5.75 -3.42 -9.94
C TYR A 15 -4.89 -4.35 -9.10
N TYR A 16 -3.97 -5.06 -9.76
CA TYR A 16 -3.10 -6.01 -9.08
C TYR A 16 -1.75 -6.17 -9.75
N HIS A 17 -0.77 -6.63 -8.96
CA HIS A 17 0.56 -6.99 -9.45
C HIS A 17 0.53 -8.41 -9.99
N ARG A 18 0.96 -8.58 -11.25
CA ARG A 18 1.09 -9.91 -11.85
C ARG A 18 2.34 -10.60 -11.32
N HIS A 19 2.12 -11.76 -10.73
CA HIS A 19 3.17 -12.61 -10.15
C HIS A 19 4.38 -12.78 -11.08
N SER A 20 5.58 -12.61 -10.52
CA SER A 20 6.87 -12.78 -11.21
C SER A 20 7.03 -11.92 -12.47
N SER A 21 6.51 -10.69 -12.45
CA SER A 21 6.67 -9.72 -13.54
C SER A 21 6.64 -8.29 -13.02
N SER A 22 7.10 -7.32 -13.81
CA SER A 22 6.95 -5.89 -13.54
C SER A 22 5.57 -5.33 -13.93
N MET A 23 4.60 -6.20 -14.24
CA MET A 23 3.31 -5.79 -14.80
C MET A 23 2.29 -5.42 -13.72
N LEU A 24 1.78 -4.21 -13.81
CA LEU A 24 0.47 -3.82 -13.28
C LEU A 24 -0.61 -4.34 -14.23
N VAL A 25 -1.67 -4.93 -13.67
CA VAL A 25 -2.84 -5.37 -14.42
C VAL A 25 -4.07 -4.65 -13.92
N LYS A 26 -4.83 -4.10 -14.85
CA LYS A 26 -6.18 -3.57 -14.65
C LYS A 26 -7.17 -4.55 -15.26
N TYR A 27 -8.12 -5.03 -14.47
CA TYR A 27 -9.20 -5.90 -14.90
C TYR A 27 -10.55 -5.24 -14.65
N ASP A 28 -11.31 -4.98 -15.72
CA ASP A 28 -12.64 -4.40 -15.60
C ASP A 28 -13.65 -5.44 -15.09
N LEU A 29 -14.35 -5.13 -14.00
CA LEU A 29 -15.23 -6.10 -13.34
C LEU A 29 -16.55 -6.32 -14.08
N GLU A 30 -16.93 -5.41 -14.99
CA GLU A 30 -18.18 -5.49 -15.76
C GLU A 30 -17.93 -6.09 -17.15
N SER A 31 -16.98 -5.52 -17.91
CA SER A 31 -16.69 -5.96 -19.27
C SER A 31 -15.78 -7.19 -19.33
N THR A 32 -15.06 -7.49 -18.24
CA THR A 32 -14.01 -8.52 -18.16
C THR A 32 -12.76 -8.23 -19.01
N ASP A 33 -12.63 -7.01 -19.51
CA ASP A 33 -11.46 -6.58 -20.27
C ASP A 33 -10.23 -6.46 -19.35
N GLU A 34 -9.07 -6.88 -19.88
CA GLU A 34 -7.79 -6.80 -19.19
C GLU A 34 -6.85 -5.86 -19.95
N ALA A 35 -6.22 -4.96 -19.21
CA ALA A 35 -5.13 -4.13 -19.70
C ALA A 35 -3.92 -4.30 -18.79
N GLN A 36 -2.71 -4.28 -19.37
CA GLN A 36 -1.46 -4.42 -18.62
C GLN A 36 -0.53 -3.24 -18.92
N MET A 37 0.22 -2.85 -17.90
CA MET A 37 1.24 -1.81 -17.98
C MET A 37 2.52 -2.30 -17.29
N ASP A 38 3.66 -2.05 -17.91
CA ASP A 38 4.97 -2.32 -17.32
C ASP A 38 5.38 -1.15 -16.39
N LEU A 39 5.61 -1.45 -15.10
CA LEU A 39 6.10 -0.48 -14.11
C LEU A 39 7.62 -0.25 -14.22
N GLY A 40 8.30 -0.92 -15.15
CA GLY A 40 9.70 -0.70 -15.49
C GLY A 40 10.66 -1.46 -14.56
N ASP A 41 11.53 -0.73 -13.87
CA ASP A 41 12.62 -1.27 -13.05
C ASP A 41 12.18 -1.73 -11.65
N MET A 42 10.90 -2.01 -11.46
CA MET A 42 10.36 -2.55 -10.21
C MET A 42 10.96 -3.91 -9.86
N SER A 43 11.14 -4.18 -8.57
CA SER A 43 11.44 -5.51 -8.04
C SER A 43 10.29 -6.47 -8.27
N TYR A 44 10.57 -7.66 -8.82
CA TYR A 44 9.55 -8.67 -9.07
C TYR A 44 10.08 -10.11 -9.06
N LEU A 45 11.40 -10.30 -9.07
CA LEU A 45 12.00 -11.62 -9.06
C LEU A 45 11.77 -12.25 -7.69
N ASP A 46 11.03 -13.36 -7.69
CA ASP A 46 10.59 -14.04 -6.50
C ASP A 46 10.93 -15.53 -6.57
N CYS A 47 10.95 -16.16 -5.40
CA CYS A 47 11.21 -17.57 -5.22
C CYS A 47 10.15 -18.43 -5.90
N SER A 48 10.56 -19.61 -6.39
CA SER A 48 9.60 -20.56 -6.94
C SER A 48 8.64 -21.08 -5.88
N ARG A 49 7.40 -21.30 -6.29
CA ARG A 49 6.36 -21.89 -5.44
C ARG A 49 6.28 -23.38 -5.71
N LYS A 50 6.21 -24.20 -4.66
CA LYS A 50 6.02 -25.64 -4.82
C LYS A 50 4.60 -25.93 -5.34
N PRO A 51 4.38 -27.10 -5.97
CA PRO A 51 3.06 -27.49 -6.48
C PRO A 51 1.94 -27.55 -5.43
N ASP A 52 2.29 -27.71 -4.16
CA ASP A 52 1.36 -27.70 -3.01
C ASP A 52 1.10 -26.29 -2.47
N HIS A 53 1.50 -25.26 -3.22
CA HIS A 53 1.46 -23.84 -2.85
C HIS A 53 2.30 -23.46 -1.62
N THR A 54 3.11 -24.39 -1.08
CA THR A 54 4.13 -24.07 -0.09
C THR A 54 5.34 -23.41 -0.76
N PHE A 55 6.09 -22.64 0.02
CA PHE A 55 7.24 -21.91 -0.51
C PHE A 55 8.49 -22.80 -0.49
N GLU A 56 9.38 -22.60 -1.46
CA GLU A 56 10.72 -23.17 -1.37
C GLU A 56 11.44 -22.56 -0.17
N VAL A 57 11.80 -23.43 0.79
CA VAL A 57 12.38 -23.05 2.09
C VAL A 57 13.81 -22.51 1.93
N ASP A 58 14.47 -22.85 0.81
CA ASP A 58 15.88 -22.58 0.56
C ASP A 58 16.10 -21.47 -0.48
N CYS A 59 15.11 -20.59 -0.70
CA CYS A 59 15.31 -19.46 -1.60
C CYS A 59 16.33 -18.48 -1.02
N ASN A 60 17.48 -18.39 -1.67
CA ASN A 60 18.54 -17.52 -1.21
C ASN A 60 18.17 -16.05 -1.47
N GLU A 61 18.52 -15.13 -0.57
CA GLU A 61 18.29 -13.69 -0.77
C GLU A 61 18.98 -13.17 -2.05
N THR A 62 20.01 -13.85 -2.53
CA THR A 62 20.67 -13.53 -3.81
C THR A 62 19.89 -13.93 -5.05
N GLU A 63 18.85 -14.76 -4.92
CA GLU A 63 18.05 -15.31 -6.02
C GLU A 63 16.71 -14.58 -6.20
N ARG A 64 16.41 -13.62 -5.31
CA ARG A 64 15.19 -12.81 -5.34
C ARG A 64 15.51 -11.32 -5.23
N ASP A 65 14.58 -10.49 -5.71
CA ASP A 65 14.59 -9.08 -5.40
C ASP A 65 14.14 -8.82 -3.94
N ILE A 66 14.40 -7.60 -3.48
CA ILE A 66 13.88 -7.10 -2.21
C ILE A 66 12.34 -7.03 -2.25
N TRP A 67 11.72 -7.40 -1.14
CA TRP A 67 10.27 -7.26 -0.97
C TRP A 67 9.91 -5.84 -0.52
N LEU A 68 8.72 -5.42 -0.90
CA LEU A 68 8.06 -4.28 -0.30
C LEU A 68 7.55 -4.70 1.09
N TYR A 69 8.04 -3.99 2.12
CA TYR A 69 7.88 -4.35 3.53
C TYR A 69 8.69 -5.59 3.92
N ASN A 70 8.83 -5.81 5.22
CA ASN A 70 9.36 -7.07 5.73
C ASN A 70 8.29 -8.20 5.66
N ARG A 71 7.70 -8.37 4.46
CA ARG A 71 6.69 -9.37 4.16
C ARG A 71 7.10 -10.21 2.94
N PRO A 72 7.07 -11.55 3.05
CA PRO A 72 7.32 -12.40 1.90
C PRO A 72 6.36 -12.15 0.73
N HIS A 73 6.91 -12.12 -0.48
CA HIS A 73 6.18 -12.14 -1.76
C HIS A 73 5.29 -10.92 -2.05
N ASN A 74 5.52 -9.81 -1.33
CA ASN A 74 4.86 -8.54 -1.58
C ASN A 74 5.83 -7.60 -2.28
N TYR A 75 5.48 -7.09 -3.46
CA TYR A 75 6.34 -6.20 -4.25
C TYR A 75 5.70 -4.86 -4.56
N VAL A 76 4.36 -4.80 -4.54
CA VAL A 76 3.58 -3.62 -4.88
C VAL A 76 2.43 -3.49 -3.90
N ASP A 77 2.19 -2.26 -3.48
CA ASP A 77 1.02 -1.87 -2.71
C ASP A 77 0.28 -0.73 -3.41
N TYR A 78 -0.95 -1.01 -3.84
CA TYR A 78 -1.81 -0.03 -4.50
C TYR A 78 -2.68 0.69 -3.47
N SER A 79 -2.70 2.01 -3.56
CA SER A 79 -3.48 2.88 -2.67
C SER A 79 -4.37 3.82 -3.48
N ALA A 80 -5.50 4.20 -2.90
CA ALA A 80 -6.35 5.26 -3.44
C ALA A 80 -6.58 6.31 -2.36
N ASP A 81 -6.54 7.59 -2.76
CA ASP A 81 -6.85 8.71 -1.90
C ASP A 81 -7.71 9.74 -2.66
N GLU A 82 -7.88 10.93 -2.09
CA GLU A 82 -8.63 12.04 -2.70
C GLU A 82 -8.05 12.52 -4.03
N ASN A 83 -6.80 12.17 -4.33
CA ASN A 83 -6.09 12.58 -5.53
C ASN A 83 -6.04 11.48 -6.60
N GLY A 84 -6.49 10.25 -6.32
CA GLY A 84 -6.55 9.16 -7.29
C GLY A 84 -5.78 7.91 -6.87
N LEU A 85 -5.23 7.20 -7.86
CA LEU A 85 -4.57 5.90 -7.67
C LEU A 85 -3.05 6.04 -7.58
N TRP A 86 -2.45 5.23 -6.72
CA TRP A 86 -1.03 5.20 -6.44
C TRP A 86 -0.52 3.76 -6.40
N ALA A 87 0.75 3.58 -6.71
CA ALA A 87 1.49 2.34 -6.47
C ALA A 87 2.76 2.63 -5.68
N ALA A 88 2.91 2.01 -4.52
CA ALA A 88 4.15 1.94 -3.78
C ALA A 88 4.87 0.63 -4.10
N TYR A 89 6.17 0.68 -4.37
CA TYR A 89 6.98 -0.48 -4.72
C TYR A 89 8.46 -0.19 -4.43
N VAL A 90 9.31 -1.18 -4.67
CA VAL A 90 10.77 -1.00 -4.63
C VAL A 90 11.32 -1.24 -6.02
N ARG A 91 12.29 -0.44 -6.44
CA ARG A 91 13.01 -0.64 -7.70
C ARG A 91 14.17 -1.61 -7.50
N SER A 92 14.46 -2.43 -8.50
CA SER A 92 15.54 -3.42 -8.45
C SER A 92 16.88 -2.73 -8.18
N GLY A 93 17.61 -3.25 -7.19
CA GLY A 93 18.87 -2.67 -6.72
C GLY A 93 18.73 -1.50 -5.73
N MET A 94 17.50 -1.03 -5.45
CA MET A 94 17.23 0.00 -4.44
C MET A 94 16.77 -0.63 -3.11
N GLN A 95 16.75 0.18 -2.05
CA GLN A 95 16.24 -0.21 -0.73
C GLN A 95 15.17 0.73 -0.19
N HIS A 96 14.93 1.86 -0.86
CA HIS A 96 13.90 2.83 -0.49
C HIS A 96 12.60 2.53 -1.23
N ILE A 97 11.49 3.02 -0.67
CA ILE A 97 10.19 2.96 -1.33
C ILE A 97 10.15 3.97 -2.48
N THR A 98 9.64 3.54 -3.62
CA THR A 98 9.25 4.38 -4.75
C THR A 98 7.72 4.42 -4.80
N VAL A 99 7.14 5.61 -5.00
CA VAL A 99 5.70 5.79 -5.19
C VAL A 99 5.45 6.35 -6.59
N SER A 100 4.49 5.81 -7.31
CA SER A 100 4.03 6.35 -8.60
C SER A 100 2.55 6.68 -8.56
N LYS A 101 2.18 7.85 -9.08
CA LYS A 101 0.79 8.25 -9.30
C LYS A 101 0.33 7.72 -10.66
N ILE A 102 -0.80 7.03 -10.69
CA ILE A 102 -1.30 6.33 -11.87
C ILE A 102 -2.71 6.81 -12.19
N GLU A 103 -2.96 7.13 -13.47
CA GLU A 103 -4.29 7.45 -13.96
C GLU A 103 -5.09 6.18 -14.30
N PRO A 104 -6.43 6.23 -14.39
CA PRO A 104 -7.26 5.07 -14.72
C PRO A 104 -6.97 4.43 -16.08
N ASP A 105 -6.33 5.15 -17.00
CA ASP A 105 -5.82 4.64 -18.29
C ASP A 105 -4.44 3.94 -18.17
N MET A 106 -3.96 3.76 -16.95
CA MET A 106 -2.65 3.21 -16.57
C MET A 106 -1.46 4.06 -17.03
N HIS A 107 -1.65 5.37 -17.26
CA HIS A 107 -0.53 6.26 -17.44
C HIS A 107 0.10 6.64 -16.08
N VAL A 108 1.43 6.51 -15.96
CA VAL A 108 2.17 7.04 -14.80
C VAL A 108 2.37 8.54 -14.97
N VAL A 109 1.78 9.32 -14.08
CA VAL A 109 1.83 10.78 -14.09
C VAL A 109 3.15 11.28 -13.55
N GLN A 110 3.57 10.73 -12.41
CA GLN A 110 4.75 11.14 -11.68
C GLN A 110 5.20 10.04 -10.73
N THR A 111 6.51 10.00 -10.46
CA THR A 111 7.17 9.03 -9.60
C THR A 111 8.06 9.75 -8.58
N TRP A 112 8.10 9.23 -7.37
CA TRP A 112 8.87 9.74 -6.24
C TRP A 112 9.71 8.63 -5.62
N ASP A 113 11.00 8.90 -5.44
CA ASP A 113 11.88 8.05 -4.64
C ASP A 113 11.96 8.61 -3.22
N ILE A 114 11.45 7.84 -2.25
CA ILE A 114 11.35 8.25 -0.85
C ILE A 114 12.63 7.80 -0.12
N TYR A 115 13.75 8.47 -0.37
CA TYR A 115 15.08 8.09 0.12
C TYR A 115 15.17 7.94 1.65
N GLU A 116 14.30 8.63 2.38
CA GLU A 116 14.22 8.61 3.85
C GLU A 116 13.53 7.35 4.41
N LEU A 117 12.86 6.56 3.57
CA LEU A 117 12.08 5.40 3.98
C LEU A 117 12.63 4.10 3.37
N ASN A 118 13.35 3.32 4.18
CA ASN A 118 13.76 1.98 3.78
C ASN A 118 12.55 1.04 3.76
N ALA A 119 12.36 0.34 2.63
CA ALA A 119 11.22 -0.52 2.38
C ALA A 119 11.05 -1.62 3.43
N THR A 120 12.14 -2.14 3.99
CA THR A 120 12.09 -3.21 5.02
C THR A 120 11.97 -2.70 6.45
N SER A 121 12.17 -1.41 6.68
CA SER A 121 12.02 -0.79 8.01
C SER A 121 10.59 -0.40 8.36
N VAL A 122 9.72 -0.32 7.35
CA VAL A 122 8.30 -0.02 7.50
C VAL A 122 7.48 -1.28 7.33
N ALA A 123 6.41 -1.41 8.12
CA ALA A 123 5.62 -2.62 8.16
C ALA A 123 4.47 -2.62 7.14
N GLU A 124 3.87 -1.45 6.91
CA GLU A 124 2.84 -1.15 5.90
C GLU A 124 2.85 0.36 5.60
N THR A 125 2.32 0.76 4.45
CA THR A 125 2.08 2.17 4.15
C THR A 125 0.65 2.40 3.70
N PHE A 126 0.18 3.64 3.75
CA PHE A 126 -1.04 4.07 3.08
C PHE A 126 -0.90 5.52 2.64
N ILE A 127 -1.69 5.95 1.66
CA ILE A 127 -1.70 7.34 1.17
C ILE A 127 -3.05 7.96 1.50
N MET A 128 -3.02 9.17 2.05
CA MET A 128 -4.21 10.00 2.32
C MET A 128 -3.85 11.46 2.04
N CYS A 129 -4.71 12.16 1.30
CA CYS A 129 -4.52 13.57 0.94
C CYS A 129 -3.15 13.89 0.31
N GLY A 130 -2.57 12.98 -0.46
CA GLY A 130 -1.26 13.12 -1.11
C GLY A 130 -0.07 12.91 -0.19
N ILE A 131 -0.29 12.43 1.03
CA ILE A 131 0.77 12.15 2.01
C ILE A 131 0.89 10.64 2.17
N LEU A 132 2.11 10.12 1.99
CA LEU A 132 2.47 8.73 2.28
C LEU A 132 2.74 8.58 3.77
N TYR A 133 2.00 7.70 4.43
CA TYR A 133 2.18 7.36 5.85
C TYR A 133 2.78 5.98 6.02
N GLY A 134 3.69 5.81 6.98
CA GLY A 134 4.33 4.53 7.30
C GLY A 134 3.99 4.01 8.70
N LEU A 135 3.50 2.78 8.77
CA LEU A 135 3.25 2.06 10.02
C LEU A 135 4.52 1.35 10.48
N LYS A 136 4.92 1.54 11.74
CA LYS A 136 6.16 0.97 12.28
C LYS A 136 6.14 -0.55 12.44
N SER A 137 5.02 -1.13 12.86
CA SER A 137 4.93 -2.56 13.18
C SER A 137 3.52 -3.09 12.98
N VAL A 138 3.43 -4.29 12.42
CA VAL A 138 2.17 -5.04 12.19
C VAL A 138 1.95 -6.13 13.24
N THR A 139 2.97 -6.42 14.06
CA THR A 139 2.95 -7.46 15.10
C THR A 139 2.80 -6.89 16.50
N ASP A 140 3.38 -5.70 16.74
CA ASP A 140 3.28 -5.06 18.05
C ASP A 140 1.85 -4.59 18.26
N ARG A 141 1.28 -4.97 19.40
CA ARG A 141 -0.10 -4.63 19.76
C ARG A 141 -0.31 -3.12 19.85
N ASP A 142 0.61 -2.42 20.51
CA ASP A 142 0.66 -0.97 20.59
C ASP A 142 1.85 -0.49 19.77
N THR A 143 1.60 0.27 18.72
CA THR A 143 2.60 0.75 17.77
C THR A 143 2.29 2.17 17.34
N VAL A 144 2.98 2.68 16.32
CA VAL A 144 2.85 4.05 15.84
C VAL A 144 2.93 4.12 14.31
N VAL A 145 2.20 5.08 13.75
CA VAL A 145 2.51 5.68 12.45
C VAL A 145 3.52 6.78 12.72
N ASN A 146 4.77 6.56 12.32
CA ASN A 146 5.92 7.41 12.67
C ASN A 146 6.69 7.93 11.45
N PHE A 147 6.12 7.76 10.27
CA PHE A 147 6.66 8.31 9.03
C PHE A 147 5.52 8.95 8.25
N ALA A 148 5.75 10.14 7.73
CA ALA A 148 4.89 10.80 6.77
C ALA A 148 5.73 11.57 5.74
N TYR A 149 5.32 11.53 4.48
CA TYR A 149 5.98 12.24 3.38
C TYR A 149 4.95 12.88 2.47
N ASP A 150 5.01 14.20 2.31
CA ASP A 150 4.16 14.96 1.40
C ASP A 150 4.67 14.79 -0.03
N LEU A 151 3.95 14.02 -0.85
CA LEU A 151 4.34 13.70 -2.23
C LEU A 151 4.31 14.94 -3.13
N PHE A 152 3.50 15.96 -2.81
CA PHE A 152 3.44 17.16 -3.63
C PHE A 152 4.50 18.20 -3.25
N ARG A 153 4.90 18.24 -1.98
CA ARG A 153 5.96 19.14 -1.48
C ARG A 153 7.35 18.53 -1.51
N ASN A 154 7.46 17.21 -1.62
CA ASN A 154 8.71 16.45 -1.49
C ASN A 154 9.39 16.67 -0.13
N GLU A 155 8.60 16.64 0.95
CA GLU A 155 9.07 16.91 2.31
C GLU A 155 8.57 15.86 3.30
N THR A 156 9.43 15.51 4.25
CA THR A 156 9.04 14.67 5.39
C THR A 156 8.25 15.49 6.40
N ILE A 157 7.24 14.86 6.99
CA ILE A 157 6.40 15.44 8.04
C ILE A 157 6.67 14.68 9.34
N ASP A 158 6.96 15.43 10.42
CA ASP A 158 7.06 14.84 11.75
C ASP A 158 5.67 14.38 12.22
N VAL A 159 5.54 13.08 12.43
CA VAL A 159 4.28 12.45 12.82
C VAL A 159 4.55 11.37 13.86
N ASN A 160 3.64 11.26 14.83
CA ASN A 160 3.68 10.20 15.82
C ASN A 160 2.25 9.87 16.27
N VAL A 161 1.52 9.13 15.43
CA VAL A 161 0.13 8.75 15.69
C VAL A 161 0.11 7.35 16.30
N LYS A 162 -0.52 7.20 17.46
CA LYS A 162 -0.68 5.90 18.11
C LYS A 162 -1.56 4.99 17.25
N TRP A 163 -1.13 3.75 17.10
CA TRP A 163 -1.85 2.72 16.38
C TRP A 163 -1.97 1.46 17.23
N TYR A 164 -3.06 0.72 17.05
CA TYR A 164 -3.36 -0.49 17.81
C TYR A 164 -3.69 -1.65 16.87
N ASN A 165 -2.89 -2.72 16.95
CA ASN A 165 -3.09 -3.98 16.22
C ASN A 165 -3.77 -5.00 17.17
N PRO A 166 -5.09 -5.25 17.06
CA PRO A 166 -5.78 -6.06 18.05
C PRO A 166 -5.36 -7.53 18.07
N TYR A 167 -4.85 -8.07 16.95
CA TYR A 167 -4.49 -9.48 16.80
C TYR A 167 -3.02 -9.71 16.39
N GLY A 168 -2.26 -8.67 16.03
CA GLY A 168 -0.80 -8.73 15.88
C GLY A 168 -0.29 -9.52 14.66
N GLY A 169 -1.11 -9.61 13.61
CA GLY A 169 -0.79 -10.27 12.35
C GLY A 169 -1.45 -9.54 11.19
N MET A 170 -1.31 -8.22 11.15
CA MET A 170 -1.85 -7.40 10.06
C MET A 170 -1.12 -7.72 8.76
N THR A 171 -1.85 -7.93 7.66
CA THR A 171 -1.32 -8.25 6.32
C THR A 171 -1.71 -7.23 5.24
N MET A 172 -2.57 -6.26 5.56
CA MET A 172 -3.10 -5.26 4.63
C MET A 172 -3.54 -4.04 5.43
N LEU A 173 -3.25 -2.83 4.94
CA LEU A 173 -3.74 -1.56 5.48
C LEU A 173 -4.08 -0.58 4.34
N HIS A 174 -5.36 -0.33 4.09
CA HIS A 174 -5.83 0.50 2.97
C HIS A 174 -6.68 1.66 3.46
N TYR A 175 -6.40 2.86 2.94
CA TYR A 175 -7.27 4.02 3.11
C TYR A 175 -8.40 4.00 2.08
N ASN A 176 -9.60 4.41 2.50
CA ASN A 176 -10.73 4.64 1.62
C ASN A 176 -11.14 6.13 1.68
N PRO A 177 -10.93 6.91 0.61
CA PRO A 177 -11.28 8.33 0.59
C PRO A 177 -12.79 8.59 0.56
N VAL A 178 -13.61 7.59 0.22
CA VAL A 178 -15.07 7.75 0.13
C VAL A 178 -15.71 7.91 1.51
N ASP A 179 -15.20 7.18 2.51
CA ASP A 179 -15.76 7.16 3.87
C ASP A 179 -14.75 7.63 4.94
N GLY A 180 -13.52 7.97 4.56
CA GLY A 180 -12.50 8.48 5.47
C GLY A 180 -12.03 7.43 6.49
N ARG A 181 -11.95 6.16 6.08
CA ARG A 181 -11.59 5.04 6.97
C ARG A 181 -10.34 4.31 6.49
N LEU A 182 -9.60 3.77 7.46
CA LEU A 182 -8.60 2.74 7.21
C LEU A 182 -9.24 1.37 7.40
N TYR A 183 -9.07 0.51 6.40
CA TYR A 183 -9.45 -0.89 6.41
C TYR A 183 -8.18 -1.73 6.54
N PHE A 184 -8.18 -2.70 7.44
CA PHE A 184 -7.00 -3.55 7.64
C PHE A 184 -7.40 -4.98 7.92
N PHE A 185 -6.58 -5.90 7.40
CA PHE A 185 -6.77 -7.33 7.61
C PHE A 185 -5.77 -7.81 8.65
N ASP A 186 -6.24 -8.15 9.84
CA ASP A 186 -5.43 -8.59 10.97
C ASP A 186 -5.84 -9.99 11.42
N SER A 187 -4.95 -10.96 11.19
CA SER A 187 -5.12 -12.35 11.64
C SER A 187 -6.51 -12.93 11.30
N LYS A 188 -6.86 -12.92 10.01
CA LYS A 188 -8.12 -13.46 9.45
C LYS A 188 -9.37 -12.59 9.68
N ARG A 189 -9.20 -11.34 10.12
CA ARG A 189 -10.30 -10.43 10.42
C ARG A 189 -10.14 -9.14 9.65
N LEU A 190 -11.18 -8.74 8.93
CA LEU A 190 -11.28 -7.41 8.36
C LEU A 190 -11.80 -6.44 9.43
N LEU A 191 -11.07 -5.37 9.66
CA LEU A 191 -11.36 -4.35 10.66
C LEU A 191 -11.30 -2.97 9.99
N SER A 192 -11.91 -1.97 10.62
CA SER A 192 -11.77 -0.59 10.18
C SER A 192 -11.76 0.41 11.32
N VAL A 193 -11.10 1.54 11.09
CA VAL A 193 -11.05 2.68 12.01
C VAL A 193 -11.29 3.97 11.24
N ASN A 194 -11.92 4.94 11.90
CA ASN A 194 -12.10 6.28 11.32
C ASN A 194 -10.79 7.05 11.38
N VAL A 195 -10.48 7.79 10.33
CA VAL A 195 -9.39 8.76 10.34
C VAL A 195 -9.96 10.14 10.72
N ARG A 196 -9.20 10.90 11.50
CA ARG A 196 -9.54 12.29 11.85
C ARG A 196 -8.35 13.17 11.52
N VAL A 197 -8.57 14.18 10.69
CA VAL A 197 -7.57 15.17 10.32
C VAL A 197 -7.83 16.43 11.15
N GLU A 198 -6.79 16.94 11.81
CA GLU A 198 -6.89 18.17 12.61
C GLU A 198 -7.23 19.34 11.68
N GLY A 199 -8.36 20.01 11.93
CA GLY A 199 -8.90 21.10 11.09
C GLY A 199 -10.24 20.82 10.41
N GLN A 200 -10.74 19.58 10.39
CA GLN A 200 -12.15 19.31 10.11
C GLN A 200 -12.96 19.53 11.40
N THR A 201 -13.56 20.71 11.56
CA THR A 201 -14.62 20.91 12.55
C THR A 201 -15.82 20.04 12.17
N ASP A 202 -16.23 19.12 13.03
CA ASP A 202 -17.48 18.38 12.90
C ASP A 202 -18.62 19.38 12.66
N GLN A 203 -19.21 19.39 11.45
CA GLN A 203 -20.40 20.20 11.13
C GLN A 203 -21.68 19.63 11.76
N PHE A 204 -21.61 19.15 12.99
CA PHE A 204 -22.78 18.80 13.78
C PHE A 204 -22.97 19.84 14.88
N THR A 205 -23.38 21.03 14.48
CA THR A 205 -24.09 21.92 15.38
C THR A 205 -25.50 21.36 15.55
N PHE A 206 -25.75 20.61 16.61
CA PHE A 206 -27.12 20.45 17.09
C PHE A 206 -27.57 21.81 17.58
N SER A 207 -28.56 22.40 16.90
CA SER A 207 -29.26 23.56 17.44
C SER A 207 -30.03 23.11 18.68
N ASP A 208 -29.55 23.49 19.86
CA ASP A 208 -30.35 23.45 21.09
C ASP A 208 -31.44 24.53 20.97
N SER A 209 -32.49 24.20 20.22
CA SER A 209 -33.76 24.92 20.22
C SER A 209 -34.85 24.03 19.61
N ASP A 210 -35.51 23.26 20.46
CA ASP A 210 -36.97 23.24 20.62
C ASP A 210 -37.35 22.51 21.94
#